data_AF-A0A1Q7BWR2-F1
#
_entry.id   AF-A0A1Q7BWR2-F1
#
_cell.length_a   1.000
_cell.length_b   1.000
_cell.length_c   1.000
_cell.angle_alpha   90.00
_cell.angle_beta   90.00
_cell.angle_gamma   90.00
#
_symmetry.space_group_name_H-M   'P 1'
#
loop_
_entity.id
_entity.type
_entity.pdbx_description
1 polymer ?
#
loop_
_entity_poly.entity_id
_entity_poly.type
_entity_poly.pdbx_seq_one_letter_code
_entity_poly.pdbx_strand_id
1 'polypeptide(L)'
;MVMGQLDAAAKAYRAAEVAVQRAEETATARLKAARDARAEARHRLAEAIVDAAREGTRQVDIIRITGYSRERVRTILRAAGVEPD
;
A
#
# COMPACT_ATOMS: atom_id res chain seq x y z
N MET A 1 34.88 -39.67 -10.90
CA MET A 1 33.79 -39.27 -9.95
C MET A 1 33.65 -37.76 -9.74
N VAL A 2 34.70 -36.95 -9.88
CA VAL A 2 34.65 -35.48 -9.67
C VAL A 2 33.71 -34.73 -10.64
N MET A 3 33.68 -35.11 -11.93
CA MET A 3 32.77 -34.49 -12.91
C MET A 3 31.27 -34.71 -12.60
N GLY A 4 30.90 -35.83 -11.98
CA GLY A 4 29.51 -36.10 -11.59
C GLY A 4 29.06 -35.26 -10.40
N GLN A 5 29.95 -35.00 -9.44
CA GLN A 5 29.68 -34.11 -8.31
C GLN A 5 29.55 -32.65 -8.77
N LEU A 6 30.40 -32.21 -9.72
CA LEU A 6 30.31 -30.87 -10.30
C LEU A 6 29.00 -30.66 -11.07
N ASP A 7 28.57 -31.61 -11.91
CA ASP A 7 27.29 -31.51 -12.64
C ASP A 7 26.09 -31.45 -11.68
N ALA A 8 26.09 -32.28 -10.63
CA ALA A 8 25.05 -32.25 -9.60
C ALA A 8 25.01 -30.90 -8.86
N ALA A 9 26.16 -30.37 -8.46
CA ALA A 9 26.26 -29.06 -7.82
C ALA A 9 25.80 -27.92 -8.75
N ALA A 10 26.18 -27.95 -10.03
CA ALA A 10 25.76 -26.96 -11.02
C ALA A 10 24.25 -27.02 -11.32
N LYS A 11 23.65 -28.21 -11.29
CA LYS A 11 22.19 -28.39 -11.39
C LYS A 11 21.48 -27.83 -10.15
N ALA A 12 21.99 -28.14 -8.96
CA ALA A 12 21.43 -27.64 -7.70
C ALA A 12 21.49 -26.10 -7.63
N TYR A 13 22.64 -25.51 -8.01
CA TYR A 13 22.79 -24.06 -8.04
C TYR A 13 21.80 -23.40 -9.01
N ARG A 14 21.70 -23.90 -10.26
CA ARG A 14 20.72 -23.36 -11.23
C ARG A 14 19.28 -23.49 -10.75
N ALA A 15 18.93 -24.60 -10.09
CA ALA A 15 17.61 -24.77 -9.52
C ALA A 15 17.34 -23.77 -8.38
N ALA A 16 18.35 -23.49 -7.54
CA ALA A 16 18.26 -22.49 -6.48
C ALA A 16 18.06 -21.08 -7.05
N GLU A 17 18.81 -20.68 -8.08
CA GLU A 17 18.65 -19.38 -8.75
C GLU A 17 17.24 -19.19 -9.32
N VAL A 18 16.70 -20.21 -9.98
CA VAL A 18 15.32 -20.18 -10.49
C VAL A 18 14.31 -20.06 -9.34
N ALA A 19 14.55 -20.72 -8.20
CA ALA A 19 13.67 -20.61 -7.04
C ALA A 19 13.73 -19.20 -6.42
N VAL A 20 14.91 -18.60 -6.32
CA VAL A 20 15.10 -17.22 -5.84
C VAL A 20 14.38 -16.24 -6.75
N GLN A 21 14.60 -16.32 -8.06
CA GLN A 21 13.96 -15.43 -9.03
C GLN A 21 12.43 -15.49 -8.91
N ARG A 22 11.84 -16.70 -8.85
CA ARG A 22 10.38 -16.86 -8.68
C ARG A 22 9.88 -16.28 -7.37
N ALA A 23 10.64 -16.43 -6.29
CA ALA A 23 10.28 -15.87 -4.99
C ALA A 23 10.29 -14.33 -5.03
N GLU A 24 11.28 -13.73 -5.68
CA GLU A 24 11.39 -12.28 -5.87
C GLU A 24 10.27 -11.72 -6.74
N GLU A 25 9.95 -12.37 -7.85
CA GLU A 25 8.83 -12.00 -8.73
C GLU A 25 7.51 -12.02 -7.95
N THR A 26 7.28 -13.08 -7.16
CA THR A 26 6.07 -13.20 -6.34
C THR A 26 6.02 -12.15 -5.24
N ALA A 27 7.13 -11.90 -4.55
CA ALA A 27 7.22 -10.88 -3.50
C ALA A 27 6.98 -9.48 -4.06
N THR A 28 7.55 -9.18 -5.23
CA THR A 28 7.36 -7.91 -5.93
C THR A 28 5.90 -7.71 -6.31
N ALA A 29 5.25 -8.74 -6.87
CA ALA A 29 3.84 -8.69 -7.20
C ALA A 29 2.95 -8.45 -5.97
N ARG A 30 3.22 -9.14 -4.85
CA ARG A 30 2.50 -8.93 -3.59
C ARG A 30 2.69 -7.54 -3.01
N LEU A 31 3.92 -7.03 -3.04
CA LEU A 31 4.23 -5.69 -2.55
C LEU A 31 3.54 -4.62 -3.40
N LYS A 32 3.54 -4.78 -4.73
CA LYS A 32 2.80 -3.90 -5.64
C LYS A 32 1.30 -3.92 -5.32
N ALA A 33 0.69 -5.09 -5.24
CA ALA A 33 -0.73 -5.23 -4.92
C ALA A 33 -1.09 -4.59 -3.56
N ALA A 34 -0.26 -4.78 -2.53
CA ALA A 34 -0.47 -4.17 -1.22
C ALA A 34 -0.35 -2.63 -1.26
N ARG A 35 0.58 -2.08 -2.05
CA ARG A 35 0.73 -0.64 -2.26
C ARG A 35 -0.48 -0.05 -2.99
N ASP A 36 -0.94 -0.72 -4.04
CA ASP A 36 -2.10 -0.32 -4.83
C ASP A 36 -3.36 -0.31 -3.93
N ALA A 37 -3.59 -1.38 -3.16
CA ALA A 37 -4.69 -1.47 -2.20
C ALA A 37 -4.64 -0.38 -1.13
N ARG A 38 -3.44 -0.04 -0.63
CA ARG A 38 -3.26 1.07 0.33
C ARG A 38 -3.60 2.42 -0.31
N ALA A 39 -3.21 2.63 -1.56
CA ALA A 39 -3.51 3.87 -2.29
C ALA A 39 -5.02 4.03 -2.49
N GLU A 40 -5.70 2.96 -2.90
CA GLU A 40 -7.16 2.92 -3.05
C GLU A 40 -7.88 3.16 -1.73
N ALA A 41 -7.46 2.49 -0.65
CA ALA A 41 -8.04 2.68 0.69
C ALA A 41 -7.86 4.13 1.17
N ARG A 42 -6.72 4.76 0.88
CA ARG A 42 -6.48 6.18 1.21
C ARG A 42 -7.39 7.11 0.40
N HIS A 43 -7.67 6.79 -0.86
CA HIS A 43 -8.59 7.57 -1.69
C HIS A 43 -10.02 7.48 -1.14
N ARG A 44 -10.52 6.26 -0.90
CA ARG A 44 -11.85 6.04 -0.30
C ARG A 44 -12.00 6.71 1.07
N LEU A 45 -10.95 6.70 1.89
CA LEU A 45 -10.96 7.41 3.16
C LEU A 45 -11.08 8.93 2.98
N ALA A 46 -10.41 9.50 1.98
CA ALA A 46 -10.53 10.92 1.69
C ALA A 46 -11.94 11.30 1.22
N GLU A 47 -12.58 10.47 0.39
CA GLU A 47 -13.98 10.64 -0.01
C GLU A 47 -14.91 10.60 1.20
N ALA A 48 -14.78 9.58 2.05
CA ALA A 48 -15.57 9.44 3.27
C ALA A 48 -15.41 10.64 4.24
N ILE A 49 -14.20 11.22 4.32
CA ILE A 49 -13.95 12.44 5.10
C ILE A 49 -14.75 13.62 4.53
N VAL A 50 -14.75 13.78 3.20
CA VAL A 50 -15.46 14.86 2.51
C VAL A 50 -16.98 14.71 2.70
N ASP A 51 -17.50 13.49 2.52
CA ASP A 51 -18.92 13.21 2.69
C ASP A 51 -19.37 13.46 4.12
N ALA A 52 -18.62 12.97 5.12
CA ALA A 52 -18.92 13.24 6.53
C ALA A 52 -18.96 14.75 6.85
N ALA A 53 -18.04 15.54 6.28
CA ALA A 53 -18.02 16.99 6.46
C ALA A 53 -19.25 17.66 5.80
N ARG A 54 -19.63 17.23 4.59
CA ARG A 54 -20.85 17.72 3.90
C ARG A 54 -22.13 17.39 4.65
N GLU A 55 -22.16 16.27 5.36
CA GLU A 55 -23.26 15.86 6.24
C GLU A 55 -23.26 16.61 7.59
N GLY A 56 -22.30 17.51 7.82
CA GLY A 56 -22.23 18.34 9.03
C GLY A 56 -21.46 17.69 10.19
N THR A 57 -20.71 16.61 9.94
CA THR A 57 -19.80 16.05 10.95
C THR A 57 -18.70 17.07 11.26
N ARG A 58 -18.55 17.42 12.55
CA ARG A 58 -17.54 18.40 12.98
C ARG A 58 -16.13 17.92 12.67
N GLN A 59 -15.25 18.85 12.26
CA GLN A 59 -13.87 18.54 11.93
C GLN A 59 -13.12 17.83 13.08
N VAL A 60 -13.38 18.20 14.34
CA VAL A 60 -12.78 17.56 15.52
C VAL A 60 -13.14 16.07 15.64
N ASP A 61 -14.36 15.71 15.26
CA ASP A 61 -14.82 14.32 15.31
C ASP A 61 -14.20 13.51 14.16
N ILE A 62 -14.09 14.09 12.97
CA ILE A 62 -13.38 13.48 11.83
C ILE A 62 -11.91 13.22 12.18
N ILE A 63 -11.22 14.20 12.79
CA ILE A 63 -9.83 14.05 13.27
C ILE A 63 -9.72 12.87 14.25
N ARG A 64 -10.64 12.79 15.22
CA ARG A 64 -10.65 11.74 16.24
C ARG A 64 -10.87 10.35 15.64
N ILE A 65 -11.79 10.21 14.68
CA ILE A 65 -12.11 8.93 14.04
C ILE A 65 -10.97 8.46 13.13
N THR A 66 -10.41 9.37 12.33
CA THR A 66 -9.40 9.03 11.30
C THR A 66 -7.97 8.99 11.84
N GLY A 67 -7.70 9.65 12.96
CA GLY A 67 -6.35 9.86 13.50
C GLY A 67 -5.49 10.81 12.66
N TYR A 68 -6.06 11.46 11.63
CA TYR A 68 -5.33 12.44 10.82
C TYR A 68 -5.15 13.75 11.58
N SER A 69 -4.04 14.43 11.32
CA SER A 69 -3.84 15.78 11.85
C SER A 69 -4.92 16.73 11.29
N ARG A 70 -5.23 17.79 12.05
CA ARG A 70 -6.16 18.84 11.61
C ARG A 70 -5.79 19.38 10.24
N GLU A 71 -4.51 19.67 10.01
CA GLU A 71 -4.05 20.20 8.73
C GLU A 71 -4.26 19.22 7.57
N ARG A 72 -4.06 17.92 7.82
CA ARG A 72 -4.32 16.90 6.80
C ARG A 72 -5.79 16.86 6.42
N VAL A 73 -6.69 16.95 7.40
CA VAL A 73 -8.14 17.02 7.16
C VAL A 73 -8.50 18.30 6.39
N ARG A 74 -8.00 19.48 6.80
CA ARG A 74 -8.23 20.75 6.07
C ARG A 74 -7.77 20.66 4.62
N THR A 75 -6.60 20.08 4.37
CA THR A 75 -6.06 19.91 3.01
C THR A 75 -7.00 19.06 2.15
N ILE A 76 -7.51 17.94 2.69
CA ILE A 76 -8.45 17.06 1.98
C ILE A 76 -9.76 17.79 1.66
N LEU A 77 -10.33 18.48 2.66
CA LEU A 77 -11.60 19.21 2.50
C LEU A 77 -11.48 20.34 1.46
N ARG A 78 -10.43 21.16 1.53
CA ARG A 78 -10.18 22.23 0.56
C ARG A 78 -9.96 21.71 -0.85
N ALA A 79 -9.24 20.59 -1.02
CA ALA A 79 -9.06 19.96 -2.32
C ALA A 79 -10.40 19.49 -2.94
N ALA A 80 -11.41 19.26 -2.11
CA ALA A 80 -12.77 18.92 -2.52
C ALA A 80 -13.74 20.12 -2.54
N GLY A 81 -13.23 21.35 -2.35
CA GLY A 81 -14.04 22.57 -2.34
C GLY A 81 -14.93 22.76 -1.11
N VAL A 82 -14.66 22.03 -0.02
CA VAL A 82 -15.37 22.19 1.26
C VAL A 82 -14.53 23.12 2.14
N GLU A 83 -15.08 24.26 2.55
CA GLU A 83 -14.38 25.15 3.50
C GLU A 83 -14.49 24.56 4.91
N PRO A 84 -13.35 24.25 5.57
CA PRO A 84 -13.36 23.70 6.92
C PRO A 84 -13.57 24.80 7.98
N ASP A 85 -14.69 24.71 8.68
CA ASP A 85 -15.00 25.48 9.90
C ASP A 85 -14.05 25.18 11.07
#